data_AF-A0A1Y3VPF6-F1
#
_entry.id   AF-A0A1Y3VPF6-F1
#
_cell.length_a   1.000
_cell.length_b   1.000
_cell.length_c   1.000
_cell.angle_alpha   90.00
_cell.angle_beta   90.00
_cell.angle_gamma   90.00
#
_symmetry.space_group_name_H-M   'P 1'
#
loop_
_entity.id
_entity.type
_entity.pdbx_description
1 polymer ?
#
loop_
_entity_poly.entity_id
_entity_poly.type
_entity_poly.pdbx_seq_one_letter_code
_entity_poly.pdbx_strand_id
1 'polypeptide(L)'
;MRRTEWYYTIACVLLILVGACKENEKSKKPFVYFKNYQRTFNDLNDRHLSSAKRLGITPLKSSEDLSKADRNLKEIKSCKLFQVDKLTHSEPYLVPEACDLLADIARNFKDSLYQKGLPSHSIIVTSVLRTGSSVKKLRRSNGNASANSAHVYGTTFDVAYTRFKKDGRKDAPEEKLKSVLADVLQDLRLQKKCYVRYEFKQGCFHITAR
;
A
#
# COMPACT_ATOMS: atom_id res chain seq x y z
N MET A 1 -9.91 -16.49 84.04
CA MET A 1 -9.13 -15.56 83.19
C MET A 1 -8.56 -16.34 82.02
N ARG A 2 -9.24 -16.31 80.86
CA ARG A 2 -8.88 -17.11 79.68
C ARG A 2 -8.22 -16.23 78.62
N ARG A 3 -7.11 -16.75 78.13
CA ARG A 3 -6.05 -16.16 77.31
C ARG A 3 -6.42 -16.22 75.82
N THR A 4 -6.03 -15.17 75.08
CA THR A 4 -5.46 -15.19 73.72
C THR A 4 -6.07 -16.11 72.66
N GLU A 5 -6.87 -15.56 71.73
CA GLU A 5 -7.20 -16.20 70.43
C GLU A 5 -7.66 -15.16 69.38
N TRP A 6 -6.88 -14.10 69.10
CA TRP A 6 -7.28 -13.09 68.10
C TRP A 6 -6.09 -12.53 67.29
N TYR A 7 -5.15 -13.37 66.82
CA TYR A 7 -4.10 -12.86 65.91
C TYR A 7 -3.67 -13.81 64.78
N TYR A 8 -4.30 -14.98 64.60
CA TYR A 8 -3.84 -15.94 63.57
C TYR A 8 -4.62 -15.95 62.25
N THR A 9 -5.72 -15.22 62.11
CA THR A 9 -6.59 -15.33 60.93
C THR A 9 -6.40 -14.26 59.86
N ILE A 10 -5.59 -13.22 60.11
CA ILE A 10 -5.36 -12.14 59.11
C ILE A 10 -4.07 -12.36 58.30
N ALA A 11 -3.17 -13.24 58.73
CA ALA A 11 -1.87 -13.43 58.08
C ALA A 11 -1.88 -14.38 56.87
N CYS A 12 -2.96 -15.14 56.61
CA CYS A 12 -2.95 -16.19 55.58
C CYS A 12 -3.66 -15.86 54.25
N VAL A 13 -4.35 -14.72 54.12
CA VAL A 13 -5.12 -14.39 52.89
C VAL A 13 -4.40 -13.39 51.97
N LEU A 14 -3.30 -12.79 52.41
CA LEU A 14 -2.54 -11.81 51.62
C LEU A 14 -1.44 -12.40 50.72
N LEU A 15 -1.30 -13.73 50.68
CA LEU A 15 -0.20 -14.40 49.95
C LEU A 15 -0.56 -14.94 48.55
N ILE A 16 -1.77 -14.70 48.01
CA ILE A 16 -2.21 -15.35 46.75
C ILE A 16 -2.38 -14.38 45.56
N LEU A 17 -2.06 -13.09 45.68
CA LEU A 17 -2.17 -12.13 44.57
C LEU A 17 -0.83 -11.61 44.03
N VAL A 18 0.21 -12.44 44.07
CA VAL A 18 1.40 -12.25 43.22
C VAL A 18 1.53 -13.40 42.24
N GLY A 19 0.40 -13.72 41.58
CA GLY A 19 0.43 -14.44 40.31
C GLY A 19 1.08 -13.53 39.29
N ALA A 20 2.41 -13.57 39.22
CA ALA A 20 3.20 -12.91 38.20
C ALA A 20 2.60 -13.27 36.84
N CYS A 21 1.93 -12.30 36.20
CA CYS A 21 1.76 -12.29 34.76
C CYS A 21 3.16 -12.24 34.15
N LYS A 22 3.79 -13.41 34.02
CA LYS A 22 4.86 -13.61 33.05
C LYS A 22 4.21 -13.37 31.70
N GLU A 23 4.31 -12.14 31.20
CA GLU A 23 4.23 -11.91 29.77
C GLU A 23 5.20 -12.89 29.15
N ASN A 24 4.67 -13.90 28.47
CA ASN A 24 5.47 -14.76 27.62
C ASN A 24 6.11 -13.83 26.59
N GLU A 25 7.37 -13.48 26.81
CA GLU A 25 8.21 -12.79 25.85
C GLU A 25 8.31 -13.74 24.66
N LYS A 26 7.35 -13.63 23.73
CA LYS A 26 7.32 -14.41 22.51
C LYS A 26 8.64 -14.14 21.83
N SER A 27 9.52 -15.15 21.85
CA SER A 27 10.71 -15.23 21.02
C SER A 27 10.36 -14.66 19.64
N LYS A 28 10.83 -13.43 19.37
CA LYS A 28 10.47 -12.71 18.14
C LYS A 28 11.17 -13.45 17.01
N LYS A 29 10.45 -14.35 16.34
CA LYS A 29 10.94 -14.99 15.12
C LYS A 29 11.48 -13.89 14.19
N PRO A 30 12.64 -14.11 13.56
CA PRO A 30 13.27 -13.10 12.71
C PRO A 30 12.32 -12.72 11.58
N PHE A 31 12.31 -11.43 11.23
CA PHE A 31 11.52 -10.92 10.12
C PHE A 31 11.97 -11.57 8.80
N VAL A 32 11.05 -12.18 8.07
CA VAL A 32 11.32 -12.78 6.77
C VAL A 32 11.12 -11.72 5.70
N TYR A 33 12.21 -11.37 5.00
CA TYR A 33 12.17 -10.41 3.89
C TYR A 33 11.71 -11.07 2.59
N PHE A 34 10.92 -10.32 1.83
CA PHE A 34 10.56 -10.62 0.46
C PHE A 34 11.81 -10.66 -0.41
N LYS A 35 11.89 -11.64 -1.31
CA LYS A 35 13.05 -11.87 -2.18
C LYS A 35 12.65 -11.72 -3.64
N ASN A 36 13.64 -11.41 -4.48
CA ASN A 36 13.51 -11.44 -5.95
C ASN A 36 12.44 -10.50 -6.54
N TYR A 37 12.30 -9.27 -6.02
CA TYR A 37 11.36 -8.24 -6.51
C TYR A 37 11.30 -8.16 -8.04
N GLN A 38 12.45 -8.04 -8.70
CA GLN A 38 12.55 -7.92 -10.15
C GLN A 38 12.02 -9.15 -10.90
N ARG A 39 12.18 -10.36 -10.34
CA ARG A 39 11.70 -11.60 -10.97
C ARG A 39 10.21 -11.80 -10.74
N THR A 40 9.71 -11.45 -9.57
CA THR A 40 8.30 -11.62 -9.22
C THR A 40 7.42 -10.60 -9.93
N PHE A 41 7.82 -9.33 -9.89
CA PHE A 41 7.06 -8.21 -10.42
C PHE A 41 7.63 -7.77 -11.77
N ASN A 42 7.57 -8.69 -12.74
CA ASN A 42 8.06 -8.50 -14.10
C ASN A 42 6.94 -8.57 -15.14
N ASP A 43 5.69 -8.27 -14.76
CA ASP A 43 4.59 -8.30 -15.72
C ASP A 43 4.89 -7.40 -16.93
N LEU A 44 4.66 -7.95 -18.12
CA LEU A 44 5.00 -7.30 -19.38
C LEU A 44 4.06 -6.12 -19.62
N ASN A 45 4.60 -5.04 -20.20
CA ASN A 45 3.83 -3.84 -20.52
C ASN A 45 2.55 -4.15 -21.32
N ASP A 46 2.60 -5.12 -22.24
CA ASP A 46 1.45 -5.52 -23.04
C ASP A 46 0.30 -6.09 -22.20
N ARG A 47 0.59 -6.77 -21.08
CA ARG A 47 -0.43 -7.24 -20.13
C ARG A 47 -1.10 -6.06 -19.42
N HIS A 48 -0.30 -5.10 -18.97
CA HIS A 48 -0.80 -3.87 -18.37
C HIS A 48 -1.69 -3.11 -19.37
N LEU A 49 -1.23 -2.89 -20.60
CA LEU A 49 -1.99 -2.20 -21.64
C LEU A 49 -3.27 -2.93 -22.04
N SER A 50 -3.23 -4.26 -22.18
CA SER A 50 -4.41 -5.05 -22.54
C SER A 50 -5.48 -4.98 -21.45
N SER A 51 -5.08 -5.00 -20.17
CA SER A 51 -6.01 -4.81 -19.06
C SER A 51 -6.55 -3.39 -18.99
N ALA A 52 -5.67 -2.41 -19.15
CA ALA A 52 -6.00 -1.00 -19.11
C ALA A 52 -7.01 -0.61 -20.19
N LYS A 53 -6.82 -1.08 -21.42
CA LYS A 53 -7.78 -0.86 -22.52
C LYS A 53 -9.14 -1.50 -22.28
N ARG A 54 -9.17 -2.68 -21.63
CA ARG A 54 -10.42 -3.41 -21.35
C ARG A 54 -11.21 -2.76 -20.22
N LEU A 55 -10.53 -2.32 -19.16
CA LEU A 55 -11.15 -1.81 -17.93
C LEU A 55 -11.15 -0.30 -17.79
N GLY A 56 -10.51 0.43 -18.69
CA GLY A 56 -10.30 1.85 -18.55
C GLY A 56 -11.22 2.70 -19.39
N ILE A 57 -10.98 4.00 -19.31
CA ILE A 57 -11.58 5.03 -20.15
C ILE A 57 -10.88 5.10 -21.51
N THR A 58 -11.53 5.72 -22.49
CA THR A 58 -10.83 6.26 -23.66
C THR A 58 -9.84 7.35 -23.23
N PRO A 59 -8.57 7.32 -23.69
CA PRO A 59 -7.55 8.28 -23.26
C PRO A 59 -7.95 9.74 -23.50
N LEU A 60 -7.85 10.55 -22.46
CA LEU A 60 -8.22 11.97 -22.49
C LEU A 60 -7.08 12.84 -23.03
N LYS A 61 -7.42 13.91 -23.76
CA LYS A 61 -6.41 14.84 -24.31
C LYS A 61 -5.84 15.74 -23.22
N SER A 62 -6.69 16.27 -22.33
CA SER A 62 -6.27 17.15 -21.25
C SER A 62 -7.17 17.00 -20.01
N SER A 63 -6.82 17.70 -18.93
CA SER A 63 -7.50 17.60 -17.64
C SER A 63 -8.91 18.21 -17.68
N GLU A 64 -9.13 19.15 -18.59
CA GLU A 64 -10.45 19.75 -18.86
C GLU A 64 -11.44 18.75 -19.45
N ASP A 65 -10.96 17.62 -19.99
CA ASP A 65 -11.80 16.56 -20.56
C ASP A 65 -12.19 15.48 -19.53
N LEU A 66 -11.83 15.61 -18.25
CA LEU A 66 -12.17 14.62 -17.21
C LEU A 66 -13.68 14.37 -17.10
N SER A 67 -14.50 15.42 -17.26
CA SER A 67 -15.97 15.31 -17.24
C SER A 67 -16.55 14.62 -18.48
N LYS A 68 -15.75 14.46 -19.55
CA LYS A 68 -16.13 13.84 -20.82
C LYS A 68 -15.69 12.38 -20.93
N ALA A 69 -15.13 11.81 -19.85
CA ALA A 69 -14.75 10.41 -19.83
C ALA A 69 -15.96 9.51 -20.16
N ASP A 70 -15.72 8.51 -21.00
CA ASP A 70 -16.72 7.53 -21.44
C ASP A 70 -17.09 6.51 -20.35
N ARG A 71 -16.37 6.52 -19.23
CA ARG A 71 -16.69 5.77 -18.02
C ARG A 71 -16.50 6.64 -16.78
N ASN A 72 -17.11 6.18 -15.68
CA ASN A 72 -17.00 6.84 -14.39
C ASN A 72 -15.53 6.91 -13.92
N LEU A 73 -15.13 8.09 -13.45
CA LEU A 73 -13.85 8.33 -12.81
C LEU A 73 -14.11 8.79 -11.37
N LYS A 74 -13.43 8.14 -10.43
CA LYS A 74 -13.45 8.50 -9.01
C LYS A 74 -12.18 9.26 -8.66
N GLU A 75 -12.35 10.44 -8.07
CA GLU A 75 -11.24 11.19 -7.51
C GLU A 75 -10.71 10.48 -6.25
N ILE A 76 -9.39 10.28 -6.17
CA ILE A 76 -8.71 9.79 -4.98
C ILE A 76 -8.09 10.94 -4.20
N LYS A 77 -8.23 10.91 -2.88
CA LYS A 77 -7.64 11.89 -1.96
C LYS A 77 -6.86 11.18 -0.88
N SER A 78 -5.84 11.85 -0.35
CA SER A 78 -5.15 11.40 0.87
C SER A 78 -6.17 11.12 1.96
N CYS A 79 -6.08 9.95 2.58
CA CYS A 79 -7.00 9.49 3.61
C CYS A 79 -6.25 8.70 4.68
N LYS A 80 -6.99 8.06 5.60
CA LYS A 80 -6.39 7.26 6.68
C LYS A 80 -5.67 5.99 6.19
N LEU A 81 -5.92 5.55 4.95
CA LEU A 81 -5.36 4.31 4.40
C LEU A 81 -4.08 4.56 3.57
N PHE A 82 -4.04 5.64 2.81
CA PHE A 82 -2.93 5.99 1.93
C PHE A 82 -2.80 7.51 1.77
N GLN A 83 -1.62 7.97 1.38
CA GLN A 83 -1.37 9.35 0.99
C GLN A 83 -1.27 9.43 -0.54
N VAL A 84 -1.90 10.44 -1.13
CA VAL A 84 -1.66 10.85 -2.52
C VAL A 84 -0.61 11.94 -2.49
N ASP A 85 0.49 11.73 -3.22
CA ASP A 85 1.54 12.74 -3.32
C ASP A 85 1.13 13.91 -4.23
N LYS A 86 1.92 14.99 -4.26
CA LYS A 86 1.70 16.07 -5.21
C LYS A 86 1.91 15.56 -6.65
N LEU A 87 0.81 15.36 -7.36
CA LEU A 87 0.83 14.87 -8.74
C LEU A 87 1.18 16.02 -9.70
N THR A 88 2.34 15.97 -10.34
CA THR A 88 2.80 16.98 -11.31
C THR A 88 2.50 16.62 -12.76
N HIS A 89 2.29 15.33 -13.02
CA HIS A 89 2.15 14.76 -14.36
C HIS A 89 1.00 13.76 -14.46
N SER A 90 0.06 13.79 -13.53
CA SER A 90 -1.14 12.95 -13.53
C SER A 90 -2.27 13.62 -12.77
N GLU A 91 -3.49 13.22 -13.09
CA GLU A 91 -4.71 13.62 -12.39
C GLU A 91 -5.08 12.55 -11.36
N PRO A 92 -5.61 12.92 -10.17
CA PRO A 92 -5.90 11.99 -9.08
C PRO A 92 -7.20 11.22 -9.31
N TYR A 93 -7.38 10.63 -10.50
CA TYR A 93 -8.60 9.92 -10.88
C TYR A 93 -8.30 8.49 -11.29
N LEU A 94 -9.17 7.58 -10.89
CA LEU A 94 -9.13 6.17 -11.26
C LEU A 94 -10.54 5.70 -11.66
N VAL A 95 -10.60 4.66 -12.47
CA VAL A 95 -11.86 3.90 -12.62
C VAL A 95 -12.21 3.18 -11.31
N PRO A 96 -13.49 2.87 -11.05
CA PRO A 96 -13.92 2.25 -9.79
C PRO A 96 -13.12 1.01 -9.39
N GLU A 97 -12.83 0.13 -10.34
CA GLU A 97 -12.10 -1.12 -10.13
C GLU A 97 -10.66 -0.87 -9.63
N ALA A 98 -10.01 0.17 -10.14
CA ALA A 98 -8.67 0.54 -9.70
C ALA A 98 -8.69 1.27 -8.34
N CYS A 99 -9.74 2.04 -8.03
CA CYS A 99 -9.95 2.58 -6.68
C CYS A 99 -10.11 1.46 -5.64
N ASP A 100 -10.92 0.45 -5.95
CA ASP A 100 -11.18 -0.66 -5.04
C ASP A 100 -9.91 -1.49 -4.81
N LEU A 101 -9.12 -1.73 -5.87
CA LEU A 101 -7.80 -2.35 -5.77
C LEU A 101 -6.84 -1.54 -4.88
N LEU A 102 -6.77 -0.22 -5.05
CA LEU A 102 -5.92 0.65 -4.22
C LEU A 102 -6.34 0.57 -2.75
N ALA A 103 -7.65 0.58 -2.47
CA ALA A 103 -8.17 0.43 -1.11
C ALA A 103 -7.85 -0.94 -0.50
N ASP A 104 -7.97 -2.02 -1.28
CA ASP A 104 -7.56 -3.38 -0.89
C ASP A 104 -6.07 -3.43 -0.54
N ILE A 105 -5.20 -2.90 -1.39
CA ILE A 105 -3.74 -2.86 -1.14
C ILE A 105 -3.45 -2.09 0.15
N ALA A 106 -4.04 -0.90 0.33
CA ALA A 106 -3.78 -0.06 1.48
C ALA A 106 -4.27 -0.68 2.80
N ARG A 107 -5.44 -1.33 2.79
CA ARG A 107 -5.97 -2.08 3.95
C ARG A 107 -5.08 -3.28 4.27
N ASN A 108 -4.82 -4.14 3.29
CA ASN A 108 -4.02 -5.34 3.48
C ASN A 108 -2.60 -5.01 3.95
N PHE A 109 -2.03 -3.90 3.48
CA PHE A 109 -0.73 -3.40 3.94
C PHE A 109 -0.76 -3.07 5.44
N LYS A 110 -1.72 -2.28 5.90
CA LYS A 110 -1.84 -1.93 7.32
C LYS A 110 -2.09 -3.15 8.21
N ASP A 111 -2.98 -4.05 7.76
CA ASP A 111 -3.27 -5.29 8.49
C ASP A 111 -2.02 -6.17 8.58
N SER A 112 -1.25 -6.28 7.50
CA SER A 112 -0.01 -7.04 7.47
C SER A 112 1.09 -6.42 8.35
N LEU A 113 1.18 -5.09 8.42
CA LEU A 113 2.08 -4.41 9.36
C LEU A 113 1.71 -4.74 10.80
N TYR A 114 0.42 -4.65 11.14
CA TYR A 114 -0.08 -4.98 12.47
C TYR A 114 0.25 -6.43 12.86
N GLN A 115 -0.06 -7.40 12.00
CA GLN A 115 0.20 -8.82 12.23
C GLN A 115 1.69 -9.13 12.42
N LYS A 116 2.56 -8.41 11.69
CA LYS A 116 4.03 -8.55 11.78
C LYS A 116 4.63 -7.71 12.92
N GLY A 117 3.82 -7.03 13.73
CA GLY A 117 4.26 -6.20 14.86
C GLY A 117 5.05 -4.97 14.44
N LEU A 118 4.83 -4.47 13.22
CA LEU A 118 5.46 -3.26 12.69
C LEU A 118 4.63 -2.00 12.97
N PRO A 119 5.27 -0.84 13.19
CA PRO A 119 4.56 0.43 13.32
C PRO A 119 3.67 0.75 12.12
N SER A 120 2.51 1.35 12.38
CA SER A 120 1.56 1.75 11.34
C SER A 120 2.15 2.78 10.38
N HIS A 121 2.08 2.45 9.10
CA HIS A 121 2.44 3.31 7.98
C HIS A 121 1.38 3.21 6.90
N SER A 122 1.25 4.27 6.11
CA SER A 122 0.41 4.35 4.93
C SER A 122 1.27 4.34 3.66
N ILE A 123 0.80 3.66 2.62
CA ILE A 123 1.44 3.72 1.30
C ILE A 123 1.30 5.12 0.68
N ILE A 124 2.19 5.45 -0.25
CA ILE A 124 2.17 6.72 -0.97
C ILE A 124 1.94 6.47 -2.46
N VAL A 125 0.85 7.02 -2.99
CA VAL A 125 0.52 7.00 -4.43
C VAL A 125 1.20 8.18 -5.11
N THR A 126 2.00 7.91 -6.14
CA THR A 126 2.87 8.91 -6.79
C THR A 126 2.51 9.21 -8.24
N SER A 127 1.75 8.35 -8.91
CA SER A 127 1.20 8.61 -10.25
C SER A 127 -0.10 7.84 -10.45
N VAL A 128 -1.00 8.41 -11.25
CA VAL A 128 -2.37 7.91 -11.43
C VAL A 128 -2.80 8.09 -12.91
N LEU A 129 -3.91 8.77 -13.22
CA LEU A 129 -4.37 8.98 -14.60
C LEU A 129 -3.49 10.00 -15.33
N ARG A 130 -2.97 9.64 -16.50
CA ARG A 130 -2.24 10.58 -17.37
C ARG A 130 -3.10 11.01 -18.55
N THR A 131 -3.21 12.30 -18.78
CA THR A 131 -3.82 12.86 -19.99
C THR A 131 -2.76 13.03 -21.09
N GLY A 132 -3.18 13.23 -22.34
CA GLY A 132 -2.25 13.50 -23.45
C GLY A 132 -1.33 14.71 -23.18
N SER A 133 -1.86 15.77 -22.57
CA SER A 133 -1.09 16.95 -22.16
C SER A 133 -0.06 16.61 -21.06
N SER A 134 -0.44 15.80 -20.08
CA SER A 134 0.45 15.31 -19.03
C SER A 134 1.56 14.41 -19.57
N VAL A 135 1.25 13.52 -20.52
CA VAL A 135 2.25 12.69 -21.22
C VAL A 135 3.23 13.56 -22.00
N LYS A 136 2.74 14.58 -22.72
CA LYS A 136 3.59 15.52 -23.47
C LYS A 136 4.54 16.28 -22.55
N LYS A 137 4.07 16.73 -21.38
CA LYS A 137 4.90 17.38 -20.36
C LYS A 137 5.96 16.42 -19.81
N LEU A 138 5.57 15.19 -19.45
CA LEU A 138 6.48 14.18 -18.91
C LEU A 138 7.61 13.80 -19.89
N ARG A 139 7.28 13.66 -21.17
CA ARG A 139 8.27 13.30 -22.21
C ARG A 139 9.33 14.38 -22.45
N ARG A 140 9.08 15.64 -22.05
CA ARG A 140 10.09 16.71 -22.13
C ARG A 140 11.16 16.57 -21.06
N SER A 141 10.81 16.09 -19.87
CA SER A 141 11.75 15.89 -18.76
C SER A 141 12.29 14.46 -18.68
N ASN A 142 11.58 13.49 -19.25
CA ASN A 142 11.97 12.07 -19.24
C ASN A 142 11.90 11.46 -20.64
N GLY A 143 13.05 11.34 -21.30
CA GLY A 143 13.16 10.74 -22.64
C GLY A 143 12.73 9.27 -22.70
N ASN A 144 12.70 8.56 -21.57
CA ASN A 144 12.25 7.17 -21.50
C ASN A 144 10.73 7.03 -21.33
N ALA A 145 10.00 8.14 -21.15
CA ALA A 145 8.55 8.09 -20.95
C ALA A 145 7.84 7.66 -22.25
N SER A 146 7.13 6.54 -22.19
CA SER A 146 6.32 6.04 -23.30
C SER A 146 5.06 6.89 -23.48
N ALA A 147 4.72 7.18 -24.74
CA ALA A 147 3.41 7.74 -25.08
C ALA A 147 2.27 6.71 -24.90
N ASN A 148 2.58 5.42 -25.02
CA ASN A 148 1.65 4.31 -24.87
C ASN A 148 1.78 3.71 -23.47
N SER A 149 1.30 4.45 -22.46
CA SER A 149 1.37 4.09 -21.05
C SER A 149 0.00 3.64 -20.53
N ALA A 150 -0.06 2.60 -19.69
CA ALA A 150 -1.32 2.13 -19.10
C ALA A 150 -2.02 3.19 -18.22
N HIS A 151 -1.28 4.18 -17.71
CA HIS A 151 -1.84 5.29 -16.93
C HIS A 151 -2.89 6.12 -17.68
N VAL A 152 -2.88 6.14 -19.01
CA VAL A 152 -3.81 6.99 -19.78
C VAL A 152 -5.25 6.48 -19.76
N TYR A 153 -5.47 5.27 -19.26
CA TYR A 153 -6.77 4.60 -19.19
C TYR A 153 -7.40 4.67 -17.79
N GLY A 154 -6.73 5.28 -16.79
CA GLY A 154 -7.27 5.43 -15.44
C GLY A 154 -7.35 4.14 -14.61
N THR A 155 -6.71 3.06 -15.07
CA THR A 155 -6.69 1.75 -14.40
C THR A 155 -5.43 1.47 -13.60
N THR A 156 -4.48 2.40 -13.66
CA THR A 156 -3.08 2.17 -13.30
C THR A 156 -2.57 3.28 -12.42
N PHE A 157 -1.85 2.89 -11.38
CA PHE A 157 -1.26 3.81 -10.41
C PHE A 157 0.11 3.29 -9.96
N ASP A 158 0.95 4.23 -9.55
CA ASP A 158 2.28 3.95 -9.02
C ASP A 158 2.28 4.15 -7.51
N VAL A 159 2.82 3.18 -6.78
CA VAL A 159 3.01 3.24 -5.32
C VAL A 159 4.49 3.26 -5.00
N ALA A 160 4.96 4.27 -4.28
CA ALA A 160 6.34 4.34 -3.85
C ALA A 160 6.70 3.16 -2.93
N TYR A 161 7.88 2.58 -3.11
CA TYR A 161 8.41 1.57 -2.19
C TYR A 161 9.64 2.07 -1.41
N THR A 162 10.18 3.23 -1.78
CA THR A 162 11.36 3.85 -1.14
C THR A 162 11.00 4.79 -0.02
N ARG A 163 9.71 5.04 0.24
CA ARG A 163 9.23 5.92 1.30
C ARG A 163 7.78 5.62 1.62
N PHE A 164 7.40 5.87 2.86
CA PHE A 164 6.06 5.61 3.39
C PHE A 164 5.60 6.77 4.27
N LYS A 165 4.28 6.96 4.38
CA LYS A 165 3.73 7.96 5.28
C LYS A 165 3.62 7.34 6.68
N LYS A 166 4.36 7.90 7.62
CA LYS A 166 4.27 7.54 9.03
C LYS A 166 2.93 8.01 9.64
N ASP A 167 2.21 7.10 10.28
CA ASP A 167 0.90 7.40 10.90
C ASP A 167 1.02 7.72 12.41
N GLY A 168 2.10 7.27 13.04
CA GLY A 168 2.30 7.39 14.49
C GLY A 168 3.66 7.99 14.86
N ARG A 169 4.10 7.81 16.10
CA ARG A 169 5.42 8.30 16.56
C ARG A 169 6.57 7.34 16.28
N LYS A 170 6.28 6.04 16.17
CA LYS A 170 7.29 5.01 15.92
C LYS A 170 7.59 4.91 14.42
N ASP A 171 8.87 4.70 14.11
CA ASP A 171 9.35 4.55 12.75
C ASP A 171 9.67 3.07 12.45
N ALA A 172 9.69 2.71 11.18
CA ALA A 172 10.01 1.37 10.72
C ALA A 172 11.01 1.44 9.54
N PRO A 173 11.98 0.52 9.45
CA PRO A 173 12.87 0.46 8.30
C PRO A 173 12.09 0.31 6.99
N GLU A 174 12.36 1.18 6.01
CA GLU A 174 11.67 1.19 4.72
C GLU A 174 11.75 -0.14 3.98
N GLU A 175 12.87 -0.87 4.08
CA GLU A 175 13.01 -2.21 3.49
C GLU A 175 12.06 -3.24 4.10
N LYS A 176 11.69 -3.12 5.38
CA LYS A 176 10.65 -3.98 5.97
C LYS A 176 9.27 -3.60 5.45
N LEU A 177 8.99 -2.31 5.35
CA LEU A 177 7.72 -1.81 4.81
C LEU A 177 7.54 -2.23 3.34
N LYS A 178 8.58 -2.04 2.52
CA LYS A 178 8.67 -2.52 1.15
C LYS A 178 8.45 -4.03 1.04
N SER A 179 9.05 -4.81 1.93
CA SER A 179 8.85 -6.27 1.97
C SER A 179 7.40 -6.63 2.25
N VAL A 180 6.75 -5.95 3.19
CA VAL A 180 5.33 -6.20 3.50
C VAL A 180 4.42 -5.77 2.35
N LEU A 181 4.71 -4.63 1.71
CA LEU A 181 3.97 -4.20 0.53
C LEU A 181 4.12 -5.21 -0.62
N ALA A 182 5.32 -5.78 -0.80
CA ALA A 182 5.55 -6.82 -1.79
C ALA A 182 4.79 -8.12 -1.50
N ASP A 183 4.74 -8.58 -0.24
CA ASP A 183 3.90 -9.72 0.16
C ASP A 183 2.44 -9.49 -0.28
N VAL A 184 1.87 -8.33 0.07
CA VAL A 184 0.49 -7.95 -0.28
C VAL A 184 0.25 -7.91 -1.79
N LEU A 185 1.17 -7.29 -2.54
CA LEU A 185 1.06 -7.19 -3.99
C LEU A 185 1.16 -8.57 -4.65
N GLN A 186 2.01 -9.45 -4.13
CA GLN A 186 2.14 -10.80 -4.63
C GLN A 186 0.85 -11.61 -4.40
N ASP A 187 0.24 -11.50 -3.23
CA ASP A 187 -1.02 -12.18 -2.92
C ASP A 187 -2.16 -11.73 -3.85
N LEU A 188 -2.32 -10.42 -4.04
CA LEU A 188 -3.34 -9.86 -4.93
C LEU A 188 -3.09 -10.22 -6.40
N ARG A 189 -1.82 -10.28 -6.81
CA ARG A 189 -1.43 -10.72 -8.15
C ARG A 189 -1.73 -12.21 -8.38
N LEU A 190 -1.45 -13.07 -7.39
CA LEU A 190 -1.80 -14.50 -7.44
C LEU A 190 -3.32 -14.72 -7.50
N GLN A 191 -4.10 -13.85 -6.84
CA GLN A 191 -5.56 -13.79 -6.93
C GLN A 191 -6.06 -13.21 -8.26
N LYS A 192 -5.16 -12.85 -9.18
CA LYS A 192 -5.47 -12.25 -10.49
C LYS A 192 -6.22 -10.90 -10.39
N LYS A 193 -6.05 -10.16 -9.29
CA LYS A 193 -6.65 -8.82 -9.12
C LYS A 193 -5.85 -7.71 -9.80
N CYS A 194 -4.56 -7.92 -10.04
CA CYS A 194 -3.70 -6.92 -10.65
C CYS A 194 -2.51 -7.52 -11.41
N TYR A 195 -1.90 -6.67 -12.25
CA TYR A 195 -0.54 -6.83 -12.75
C TYR A 195 0.39 -5.86 -12.04
N VAL A 196 1.63 -6.27 -11.80
CA VAL A 196 2.62 -5.48 -11.07
C VAL A 196 3.98 -5.53 -11.75
N ARG A 197 4.56 -4.36 -11.95
CA ARG A 197 5.94 -4.19 -12.41
C ARG A 197 6.74 -3.42 -11.36
N TYR A 198 7.89 -3.96 -10.97
CA TYR A 198 8.83 -3.27 -10.10
C TYR A 198 9.70 -2.32 -10.93
N GLU A 199 9.54 -1.01 -10.72
CA GLU A 199 10.26 0.03 -11.46
C GLU A 199 11.42 0.59 -10.63
N PHE A 200 12.58 -0.06 -10.74
CA PHE A 200 13.74 0.24 -9.90
C PHE A 200 14.21 1.70 -9.98
N LYS A 201 14.27 2.27 -11.19
CA LYS A 201 14.78 3.63 -11.42
C LYS A 201 13.82 4.71 -10.89
N GLN A 202 12.53 4.39 -10.82
CA GLN A 202 11.44 5.28 -10.40
C GLN A 202 11.16 5.15 -8.91
N GLY A 203 11.58 4.07 -8.27
CA GLY A 203 11.35 3.85 -6.84
C GLY A 203 9.91 3.43 -6.52
N CYS A 204 9.18 2.85 -7.48
CA CYS A 204 7.77 2.49 -7.32
C CYS A 204 7.42 1.07 -7.82
N PHE A 205 6.28 0.58 -7.35
CA PHE A 205 5.54 -0.49 -8.00
C PHE A 205 4.52 0.14 -8.94
N HIS A 206 4.59 -0.25 -10.21
CA HIS A 206 3.61 0.11 -11.24
C HIS A 206 2.51 -0.95 -11.29
N ILE A 207 1.29 -0.57 -10.96
CA ILE A 207 0.19 -1.50 -10.67
C ILE A 207 -1.00 -1.19 -11.59
N THR A 208 -1.51 -2.20 -12.28
CA THR A 208 -2.71 -2.10 -13.13
C THR A 208 -3.78 -3.08 -12.68
N ALA A 209 -5.02 -2.62 -12.54
CA ALA A 209 -6.18 -3.47 -12.23
C ALA A 209 -6.46 -4.50 -13.34
N ARG A 210 -6.96 -5.68 -12.94
CA ARG A 210 -7.22 -6.82 -13.83
C ARG A 210 -8.67 -7.27 -13.84
#